data_AF-A0ABD0PFW8-F1
#
_entry.id   AF-A0ABD0PFW8-F1
#
_cell.length_a   1.000
_cell.length_b   1.000
_cell.length_c   1.000
_cell.angle_alpha   90.00
_cell.angle_beta   90.00
_cell.angle_gamma   90.00
#
_symmetry.space_group_name_H-M   'P 1'
#
loop_
_entity.id
_entity.type
_entity.pdbx_description
1 polymer ?
#
loop_
_entity_poly.entity_id
_entity_poly.type
_entity_poly.pdbx_seq_one_letter_code
_entity_poly.pdbx_strand_id
1 'polypeptide(L)'
;MESERKSETEDALETRSVVTHSTTSSKRSSRTSAGMAAAKARARAEAERTRAYYVKKETELKIEKVRMEGSLTALEHEKEAAAAMAEVRILEEAIESMEGGSCHSGSQIVPPIDPVQRTSDYVEHHLSHSNVVSNAEASLATPHVEFVSEQLDLMIKWLGSKSTEYVRRIRSVNIRYPDVGLKMAWDRLEEMYGSPEAVEKALLDKLEKFPKISKQDPLKLQELGDLLCEIHPIVEKLPYHLQEKWIYQVLVHPTQTRVKQNLWLKGKCKEGLLCLPIRQVWHLQLDFFLQEVGVMNQLMNQTSSSETLP
;
A
#
# COMPACT_ATOMS: atom_id res chain seq x y z
N MET A 1 -29.36 -91.71 48.85
CA MET A 1 -29.29 -90.25 48.61
C MET A 1 -28.58 -90.08 47.27
N GLU A 2 -29.08 -90.68 46.18
CA GLU A 2 -30.34 -90.30 45.47
C GLU A 2 -30.32 -88.80 45.19
N SER A 3 -30.38 -88.30 43.96
CA SER A 3 -31.00 -88.73 42.69
C SER A 3 -30.57 -87.68 41.64
N GLU A 4 -30.52 -87.81 40.33
CA GLU A 4 -30.97 -88.78 39.35
C GLU A 4 -30.47 -88.29 37.96
N ARG A 5 -30.12 -89.24 37.07
CA ARG A 5 -30.57 -89.41 35.67
C ARG A 5 -30.66 -88.16 34.74
N LYS A 6 -30.31 -88.21 33.45
CA LYS A 6 -30.32 -89.33 32.51
C LYS A 6 -29.59 -88.96 31.21
N SER A 7 -29.06 -90.02 30.60
CA SER A 7 -28.64 -90.23 29.22
C SER A 7 -29.71 -89.97 28.16
N GLU A 8 -29.27 -90.12 26.90
CA GLU A 8 -30.02 -90.40 25.65
C GLU A 8 -30.19 -89.18 24.74
N THR A 9 -29.98 -89.23 23.42
CA THR A 9 -29.64 -90.32 22.49
C THR A 9 -29.23 -89.68 21.16
N GLU A 10 -28.46 -90.46 20.40
CA GLU A 10 -28.29 -90.41 18.95
C GLU A 10 -29.58 -90.04 18.20
N ASP A 11 -29.47 -89.27 17.11
CA ASP A 11 -29.91 -89.81 15.82
C ASP A 11 -29.28 -89.06 14.65
N ALA A 12 -28.89 -89.85 13.65
CA ALA A 12 -28.36 -89.41 12.38
C ALA A 12 -29.49 -88.88 11.47
N LEU A 13 -29.09 -88.41 10.27
CA LEU A 13 -29.84 -88.35 9.00
C LEU A 13 -29.85 -86.96 8.32
N GLU A 14 -28.80 -86.76 7.50
CA GLU A 14 -28.88 -86.59 6.05
C GLU A 14 -29.60 -85.36 5.41
N THR A 15 -28.75 -84.49 4.84
CA THR A 15 -28.79 -83.92 3.46
C THR A 15 -30.01 -83.12 2.96
N ARG A 16 -29.80 -81.80 2.71
CA ARG A 16 -30.03 -81.20 1.37
C ARG A 16 -29.55 -79.75 1.22
N SER A 17 -28.90 -79.47 0.09
CA SER A 17 -28.43 -78.15 -0.34
C SER A 17 -29.57 -77.21 -0.74
N VAL A 18 -29.40 -75.90 -0.51
CA VAL A 18 -29.91 -74.88 -1.45
C VAL A 18 -28.90 -73.74 -1.54
N VAL A 19 -28.42 -73.51 -2.76
CA VAL A 19 -27.72 -72.29 -3.17
C VAL A 19 -28.65 -71.10 -2.95
N THR A 20 -28.22 -70.12 -2.15
CA THR A 20 -28.77 -68.77 -2.17
C THR A 20 -27.71 -67.81 -2.72
N HIS A 21 -27.98 -67.36 -3.94
CA HIS A 21 -27.34 -66.21 -4.56
C HIS A 21 -27.55 -64.97 -3.68
N SER A 22 -26.45 -64.35 -3.24
CA SER A 22 -26.45 -62.94 -2.83
C SER A 22 -25.05 -62.37 -2.99
N THR A 23 -24.73 -62.01 -4.22
CA THR A 23 -23.68 -61.02 -4.51
C THR A 23 -24.21 -59.64 -4.15
N THR A 24 -24.00 -59.20 -2.91
CA THR A 24 -24.00 -57.78 -2.58
C THR A 24 -22.66 -57.44 -1.95
N SER A 25 -21.80 -56.89 -2.80
CA SER A 25 -20.53 -56.25 -2.45
C SER A 25 -20.64 -55.40 -1.18
N SER A 26 -20.10 -55.90 -0.08
CA SER A 26 -19.73 -55.11 1.09
C SER A 26 -18.24 -54.77 1.05
N LYS A 27 -17.81 -54.08 -0.03
CA LYS A 27 -16.55 -53.33 -0.05
C LYS A 27 -16.68 -52.08 0.83
N ARG A 28 -16.77 -52.25 2.14
CA ARG A 28 -16.54 -51.17 3.10
C ARG A 28 -15.99 -51.77 4.38
N SER A 29 -14.75 -52.24 4.30
CA SER A 29 -13.99 -52.64 5.47
C SER A 29 -13.88 -51.45 6.42
N SER A 30 -14.40 -51.70 7.62
CA SER A 30 -14.38 -50.84 8.78
C SER A 30 -12.96 -50.34 9.05
N ARG A 31 -12.75 -49.02 8.95
CA ARG A 31 -11.61 -48.38 9.62
C ARG A 31 -11.80 -48.69 11.11
N THR A 32 -10.91 -49.48 11.70
CA THR A 32 -10.99 -49.85 13.12
C THR A 32 -10.97 -48.58 13.98
N SER A 33 -11.66 -48.59 15.12
CA SER A 33 -11.68 -47.48 16.08
C SER A 33 -10.26 -47.03 16.46
N ALA A 34 -9.32 -47.97 16.56
CA ALA A 34 -7.88 -47.73 16.73
C ALA A 34 -7.27 -46.96 15.55
N GLY A 35 -7.61 -47.29 14.30
CA GLY A 35 -7.16 -46.56 13.11
C GLY A 35 -7.68 -45.12 13.06
N MET A 36 -8.92 -44.89 13.50
CA MET A 36 -9.48 -43.54 13.64
C MET A 36 -8.80 -42.73 14.76
N ALA A 37 -8.53 -43.35 15.90
CA ALA A 37 -7.80 -42.71 17.01
C ALA A 37 -6.38 -42.32 16.59
N ALA A 38 -5.66 -43.22 15.91
CA ALA A 38 -4.32 -42.95 15.39
C ALA A 38 -4.31 -41.83 14.34
N ALA A 39 -5.30 -41.79 13.44
CA ALA A 39 -5.42 -40.69 12.47
C ALA A 39 -5.70 -39.34 13.13
N LYS A 40 -6.59 -39.31 14.14
CA LYS A 40 -6.90 -38.09 14.91
C LYS A 40 -5.69 -37.61 15.72
N ALA A 41 -4.90 -38.52 16.29
CA ALA A 41 -3.67 -38.17 17.00
C ALA A 41 -2.63 -37.54 16.06
N ARG A 42 -2.45 -38.10 14.85
CA ARG A 42 -1.56 -37.52 13.83
C ARG A 42 -2.01 -36.13 13.39
N ALA A 43 -3.29 -35.96 13.08
CA ALA A 43 -3.84 -34.66 12.69
C ALA A 43 -3.65 -33.59 13.79
N ARG A 44 -3.81 -33.97 15.06
CA ARG A 44 -3.55 -33.06 16.20
C ARG A 44 -2.06 -32.73 16.35
N ALA A 45 -1.18 -33.73 16.21
CA ALA A 45 0.26 -33.52 16.29
C ALA A 45 0.78 -32.63 15.15
N GLU A 46 0.26 -32.79 13.93
CA GLU A 46 0.61 -31.94 12.80
C GLU A 46 0.09 -30.51 12.99
N ALA A 47 -1.16 -30.34 13.43
CA ALA A 47 -1.70 -29.01 13.75
C ALA A 47 -0.87 -28.30 14.82
N GLU A 48 -0.42 -29.03 15.85
CA GLU A 48 0.40 -28.44 16.92
C GLU A 48 1.82 -28.10 16.46
N ARG A 49 2.41 -28.90 15.58
CA ARG A 49 3.71 -28.56 14.94
C ARG A 49 3.61 -27.29 14.12
N THR A 50 2.54 -27.12 13.35
CA THR A 50 2.32 -25.89 12.58
C THR A 50 2.15 -24.69 13.51
N ARG A 51 1.39 -24.82 14.60
CA ARG A 51 1.28 -23.74 15.62
C ARG A 51 2.62 -23.40 16.23
N ALA A 52 3.39 -24.39 16.66
CA ALA A 52 4.72 -24.17 17.25
C ALA A 52 5.69 -23.49 16.25
N TYR A 53 5.63 -23.86 14.98
CA TYR A 53 6.42 -23.22 13.92
C TYR A 53 6.11 -21.73 13.80
N TYR A 54 4.84 -21.35 13.73
CA TYR A 54 4.44 -19.95 13.59
C TYR A 54 4.65 -19.14 14.87
N VAL A 55 4.42 -19.72 16.05
CA VAL A 55 4.76 -19.07 17.33
C VAL A 55 6.25 -18.78 17.40
N LYS A 56 7.11 -19.72 17.01
CA LYS A 56 8.55 -19.50 16.93
C LYS A 56 8.88 -18.34 15.99
N LYS A 57 8.31 -18.34 14.77
CA LYS A 57 8.51 -17.25 13.80
C LYS A 57 8.06 -15.88 14.33
N GLU A 58 6.94 -15.83 15.04
CA GLU A 58 6.43 -14.62 15.68
C GLU A 58 7.40 -14.12 16.77
N THR A 59 7.92 -15.02 17.62
CA THR A 59 8.90 -14.63 18.66
C THR A 59 10.22 -14.14 18.07
N GLU A 60 10.72 -14.78 17.00
CA GLU A 60 11.91 -14.32 16.26
C GLU A 60 11.72 -12.91 15.72
N LEU A 61 10.57 -12.63 15.09
CA LEU A 61 10.24 -11.29 14.59
C LEU A 61 10.09 -10.25 15.69
N LYS A 62 9.53 -10.62 16.85
CA LYS A 62 9.43 -9.71 18.02
C LYS A 62 10.79 -9.36 18.59
N ILE A 63 11.70 -10.33 18.68
CA ILE A 63 13.08 -10.08 19.13
C ILE A 63 13.77 -9.11 18.17
N GLU A 64 13.65 -9.36 16.87
CA GLU A 64 14.27 -8.51 15.84
C GLU A 64 13.68 -7.09 15.82
N LYS A 65 12.37 -6.97 16.02
CA LYS A 65 11.70 -5.67 16.18
C LYS A 65 12.29 -4.89 17.36
N VAL A 66 12.37 -5.49 18.55
CA VAL A 66 12.93 -4.83 19.74
C VAL A 66 14.40 -4.46 19.52
N ARG A 67 15.17 -5.32 18.83
CA ARG A 67 16.55 -5.03 18.46
C ARG A 67 16.67 -3.79 17.59
N MET A 68 15.86 -3.71 16.52
CA MET A 68 15.86 -2.58 15.60
C MET A 68 15.38 -1.29 16.28
N GLU A 69 14.35 -1.37 17.15
CA GLU A 69 13.90 -0.24 17.96
C GLU A 69 15.00 0.27 18.89
N GLY A 70 15.78 -0.62 19.51
CA GLY A 70 16.94 -0.23 20.32
C GLY A 70 18.06 0.43 19.49
N SER A 71 18.30 -0.02 18.26
CA SER A 71 19.26 0.65 17.37
C SER A 71 18.78 2.04 16.93
N LEU A 72 17.47 2.22 16.68
CA LEU A 72 16.91 3.51 16.32
C LEU A 72 17.02 4.52 17.46
N THR A 73 16.74 4.12 18.71
CA THR A 73 16.88 5.02 19.85
C THR A 73 18.34 5.39 20.10
N ALA A 74 19.29 4.47 19.95
CA ALA A 74 20.71 4.79 20.05
C ALA A 74 21.15 5.84 19.01
N LEU A 75 20.71 5.68 17.75
CA LEU A 75 21.04 6.62 16.68
C LEU A 75 20.42 8.01 16.89
N GLU A 76 19.22 8.08 17.47
CA GLU A 76 18.58 9.36 17.80
C GLU A 76 19.39 10.15 18.84
N HIS A 77 19.87 9.48 19.90
CA HIS A 77 20.75 10.11 20.88
C HIS A 77 22.10 10.52 20.27
N GLU A 78 22.65 9.74 19.33
CA GLU A 78 23.87 10.11 18.59
C GLU A 78 23.65 11.37 17.73
N LYS A 79 22.51 11.47 17.03
CA LYS A 79 22.13 12.66 16.26
C LYS A 79 21.99 13.90 17.16
N GLU A 80 21.37 13.75 18.32
CA GLU A 80 21.22 14.84 19.30
C GLU A 80 22.57 15.28 19.87
N ALA A 81 23.45 14.34 20.22
CA ALA A 81 24.80 14.64 20.68
C ALA A 81 25.64 15.34 19.59
N ALA A 82 25.56 14.88 18.33
CA ALA A 82 26.25 15.50 17.21
C ALA A 82 25.75 16.93 16.93
N ALA A 83 24.43 17.17 17.06
CA ALA A 83 23.85 18.50 16.94
C ALA A 83 24.35 19.45 18.05
N ALA A 84 24.34 18.99 19.30
CA ALA A 84 24.86 19.76 20.42
C ALA A 84 26.36 20.08 20.27
N MET A 85 27.16 19.13 19.77
CA MET A 85 28.59 19.37 19.47
C MET A 85 28.80 20.40 18.37
N ALA A 86 27.94 20.41 17.34
CA ALA A 86 28.00 21.41 16.27
C ALA A 86 27.64 22.81 16.81
N GLU A 87 26.66 22.92 17.69
CA GLU A 87 26.28 24.18 18.35
C GLU A 87 27.43 24.74 19.20
N VAL A 88 28.10 23.89 20.00
CA VAL A 88 29.28 24.31 20.78
C VAL A 88 30.38 24.82 19.86
N ARG A 89 30.67 24.11 18.76
CA ARG A 89 31.70 24.54 17.81
C ARG A 89 31.39 25.91 17.21
N ILE A 90 30.14 26.17 16.82
CA ILE A 90 29.73 27.49 16.28
C ILE A 90 29.97 28.58 17.33
N LEU A 91 29.65 28.31 18.60
CA LEU A 91 29.88 29.26 19.69
C LEU A 91 31.37 29.47 19.97
N GLU A 92 32.19 28.42 19.94
CA GLU A 92 33.65 28.50 20.08
C GLU A 92 34.29 29.31 18.95
N GLU A 93 33.91 29.06 17.69
CA GLU A 93 34.38 29.84 16.52
C GLU A 93 33.99 31.32 16.63
N ALA A 94 32.78 31.61 17.15
CA ALA A 94 32.34 32.98 17.42
C ALA A 94 33.15 33.65 18.55
N ILE A 95 33.54 32.90 19.59
CA ILE A 95 34.38 33.38 20.69
C ILE A 95 35.82 33.61 20.23
N GLU A 96 36.42 32.71 19.45
CA GLU A 96 37.75 32.89 18.86
C GLU A 96 37.79 34.12 17.95
N SER A 97 36.69 34.41 17.25
CA SER A 97 36.51 35.64 16.47
C SER A 97 36.43 36.92 17.34
N MET A 98 36.19 36.79 18.66
CA MET A 98 36.15 37.90 19.63
C MET A 98 37.44 38.03 20.47
N GLU A 99 38.24 36.98 20.63
CA GLU A 99 39.50 36.99 21.41
C GLU A 99 40.77 37.31 20.58
N GLY A 100 40.62 37.48 19.26
CA GLY A 100 41.63 38.08 18.36
C GLY A 100 41.77 39.59 18.54
N GLY A 101 42.15 40.05 19.74
CA GLY A 101 42.41 41.45 20.04
C GLY A 101 43.72 41.98 19.44
N SER A 102 43.68 42.54 18.23
CA SER A 102 44.56 43.64 17.84
C SER A 102 43.72 44.88 17.54
N CYS A 103 43.90 45.90 18.37
CA CYS A 103 43.21 47.17 18.30
C CYS A 103 43.82 48.07 17.21
N HIS A 104 43.14 48.20 16.08
CA HIS A 104 43.15 49.44 15.31
C HIS A 104 41.69 49.85 15.06
N SER A 105 41.17 50.67 15.97
CA SER A 105 40.02 51.53 15.67
C SER A 105 40.45 52.52 14.59
N GLY A 106 40.37 52.09 13.35
CA GLY A 106 40.44 52.94 12.17
C GLY A 106 39.11 52.80 11.46
N SER A 107 38.25 53.80 11.60
CA SER A 107 37.24 54.07 10.59
C SER A 107 37.99 54.16 9.27
N GLN A 108 37.94 53.12 8.43
CA GLN A 108 38.38 53.26 7.05
C GLN A 108 37.35 54.15 6.37
N ILE A 109 37.62 55.45 6.41
CA ILE A 109 37.26 56.34 5.33
C ILE A 109 37.88 55.69 4.09
N VAL A 110 37.05 54.97 3.33
CA VAL A 110 37.36 54.54 1.98
C VAL A 110 37.85 55.79 1.24
N PRO A 111 39.00 55.76 0.55
CA PRO A 111 39.43 56.91 -0.25
C PRO A 111 38.32 57.26 -1.23
N PRO A 112 38.22 58.50 -1.74
CA PRO A 112 37.25 58.84 -2.77
C PRO A 112 37.52 57.96 -3.99
N ILE A 113 36.81 56.84 -4.09
CA ILE A 113 36.86 55.98 -5.27
C ILE A 113 36.09 56.76 -6.32
N ASP A 114 36.83 57.21 -7.33
CA ASP A 114 36.29 57.77 -8.55
C ASP A 114 35.12 56.87 -9.03
N PRO A 115 33.90 57.39 -9.19
CA PRO A 115 32.74 56.60 -9.63
C PRO A 115 33.00 55.84 -10.94
N VAL A 116 33.94 56.33 -11.76
CA VAL A 116 34.39 55.65 -12.97
C VAL A 116 35.15 54.36 -12.65
N GLN A 117 36.03 54.38 -11.65
CA GLN A 117 36.80 53.21 -11.23
C GLN A 117 35.92 52.12 -10.63
N ARG A 118 34.94 52.50 -9.79
CA ARG A 118 33.97 51.54 -9.23
C ARG A 118 33.13 50.87 -10.33
N THR A 119 32.76 51.64 -11.35
CA THR A 119 32.00 51.11 -12.50
C THR A 119 32.87 50.22 -13.37
N SER A 120 34.14 50.59 -13.58
CA SER A 120 35.12 49.75 -14.27
C SER A 120 35.33 48.42 -13.55
N ASP A 121 35.58 48.44 -12.25
CA ASP A 121 35.83 47.24 -11.44
C ASP A 121 34.58 46.34 -11.39
N TYR A 122 33.39 46.93 -11.32
CA TYR A 122 32.12 46.18 -11.36
C TYR A 122 31.90 45.51 -12.73
N VAL A 123 32.16 46.25 -13.82
CA VAL A 123 32.04 45.72 -15.18
C VAL A 123 33.08 44.63 -15.43
N GLU A 124 34.32 44.78 -14.96
CA GLU A 124 35.38 43.78 -15.10
C GLU A 124 35.12 42.52 -14.25
N HIS A 125 34.65 42.69 -13.02
CA HIS A 125 34.25 41.56 -12.16
C HIS A 125 33.04 40.79 -12.72
N HIS A 126 32.09 41.49 -13.35
CA HIS A 126 30.93 40.85 -13.99
C HIS A 126 31.25 40.26 -15.38
N LEU A 127 32.19 40.83 -16.13
CA LEU A 127 32.65 40.28 -17.41
C LEU A 127 33.52 39.04 -17.22
N SER A 128 34.39 39.01 -16.21
CA SER A 128 35.21 37.85 -15.88
C SER A 128 34.37 36.65 -15.40
N HIS A 129 33.32 36.89 -14.60
CA HIS A 129 32.34 35.84 -14.24
C HIS A 129 31.47 35.39 -15.44
N SER A 130 31.24 36.26 -16.43
CA SER A 130 30.51 35.89 -17.66
C SER A 130 31.33 35.03 -18.62
N ASN A 131 32.67 35.13 -18.60
CA ASN A 131 33.55 34.43 -19.53
C ASN A 131 34.00 33.04 -19.07
N VAL A 132 33.78 32.67 -17.80
CA VAL A 132 34.07 31.31 -17.31
C VAL A 132 32.90 30.34 -17.57
N VAL A 133 31.66 30.84 -17.68
CA VAL A 133 30.49 29.99 -17.97
C VAL A 133 30.16 29.91 -19.46
N SER A 134 30.67 30.83 -20.29
CA SER A 134 30.27 30.89 -21.71
C SER A 134 31.02 29.93 -22.65
N ASN A 135 32.10 29.27 -22.21
CA ASN A 135 32.94 28.45 -23.11
C ASN A 135 33.02 26.95 -22.77
N ALA A 136 32.22 26.44 -21.83
CA ALA A 136 32.12 25.00 -21.55
C ALA A 136 30.73 24.38 -21.82
N GLU A 137 29.67 25.19 -21.96
CA GLU A 137 28.29 24.69 -22.11
C GLU A 137 27.60 25.07 -23.43
N ALA A 138 28.36 25.53 -24.43
CA ALA A 138 27.80 25.86 -25.75
C ALA A 138 27.67 24.65 -26.72
N SER A 139 27.90 23.41 -26.26
CA SER A 139 27.88 22.23 -27.15
C SER A 139 27.01 21.05 -26.70
N LEU A 140 26.17 21.24 -25.67
CA LEU A 140 25.14 20.25 -25.32
C LEU A 140 23.82 20.96 -25.09
N ALA A 141 23.17 21.37 -26.18
CA ALA A 141 21.74 21.63 -26.20
C ALA A 141 21.04 20.34 -25.77
N THR A 142 20.70 20.26 -24.48
CA THR A 142 20.07 19.09 -23.88
C THR A 142 18.55 19.23 -24.02
N PRO A 143 17.84 18.24 -24.62
CA PRO A 143 16.37 18.18 -24.70
C PRO A 143 15.64 18.20 -23.34
N HIS A 144 16.38 18.27 -22.23
CA HIS A 144 15.89 18.07 -20.87
C HIS A 144 15.34 19.36 -20.24
N VAL A 145 15.86 20.53 -20.58
CA VAL A 145 15.43 21.80 -19.95
C VAL A 145 14.07 22.27 -20.45
N GLU A 146 13.77 22.04 -21.74
CA GLU A 146 12.45 22.33 -22.32
C GLU A 146 11.36 21.39 -21.75
N PHE A 147 11.68 20.10 -21.60
CA PHE A 147 10.76 19.10 -21.05
C PHE A 147 10.32 19.41 -19.61
N VAL A 148 11.25 19.87 -18.77
CA VAL A 148 10.95 20.20 -17.37
C VAL A 148 10.11 21.47 -17.23
N SER A 149 10.37 22.47 -18.09
CA SER A 149 9.52 23.66 -18.18
C SER A 149 8.11 23.29 -18.65
N GLU A 150 8.00 22.41 -19.64
CA GLU A 150 6.71 21.90 -20.13
C GLU A 150 5.93 21.15 -19.03
N GLN A 151 6.60 20.40 -18.15
CA GLN A 151 5.95 19.76 -17.01
C GLN A 151 5.30 20.75 -16.05
N LEU A 152 5.97 21.87 -15.75
CA LEU A 152 5.37 22.95 -14.95
C LEU A 152 4.14 23.55 -15.64
N ASP A 153 4.15 23.63 -16.97
CA ASP A 153 3.05 24.16 -17.77
C ASP A 153 1.86 23.20 -17.78
N LEU A 154 2.12 21.90 -17.87
CA LEU A 154 1.12 20.86 -17.71
C LEU A 154 0.50 20.88 -16.32
N MET A 155 1.30 21.06 -15.27
CA MET A 155 0.78 21.24 -13.91
C MET A 155 -0.15 22.46 -13.84
N ILE A 156 0.27 23.61 -14.36
CA ILE A 156 -0.57 24.82 -14.40
C ILE A 156 -1.87 24.61 -15.20
N LYS A 157 -1.83 23.77 -16.24
CA LYS A 157 -2.99 23.49 -17.10
C LYS A 157 -4.02 22.56 -16.45
N TRP A 158 -3.58 21.55 -15.69
CA TRP A 158 -4.44 20.47 -15.21
C TRP A 158 -4.78 20.55 -13.72
N LEU A 159 -4.10 21.38 -12.95
CA LEU A 159 -4.40 21.59 -11.54
C LEU A 159 -5.65 22.47 -11.33
N GLY A 160 -6.27 22.34 -10.15
CA GLY A 160 -7.37 23.20 -9.73
C GLY A 160 -6.96 24.67 -9.54
N SER A 161 -7.93 25.57 -9.36
CA SER A 161 -7.70 27.02 -9.29
C SER A 161 -6.69 27.43 -8.20
N LYS A 162 -6.84 26.88 -6.99
CA LYS A 162 -5.94 27.15 -5.85
C LYS A 162 -4.56 26.51 -6.03
N SER A 163 -4.49 25.26 -6.48
CA SER A 163 -3.21 24.55 -6.66
C SER A 163 -2.38 25.14 -7.81
N THR A 164 -3.03 25.56 -8.88
CA THR A 164 -2.38 26.25 -10.01
C THR A 164 -1.71 27.55 -9.59
N GLU A 165 -2.30 28.30 -8.65
CA GLU A 165 -1.74 29.55 -8.19
C GLU A 165 -0.37 29.35 -7.50
N TYR A 166 -0.23 28.30 -6.68
CA TYR A 166 1.04 27.95 -6.06
C TYR A 166 2.10 27.61 -7.12
N VAL A 167 1.76 26.75 -8.08
CA VAL A 167 2.70 26.35 -9.15
C VAL A 167 3.08 27.53 -10.04
N ARG A 168 2.15 28.44 -10.34
CA ARG A 168 2.43 29.65 -11.13
C ARG A 168 3.43 30.58 -10.41
N ARG A 169 3.26 30.77 -9.10
CA ARG A 169 4.20 31.58 -8.30
C ARG A 169 5.59 30.94 -8.30
N ILE A 170 5.68 29.63 -8.05
CA ILE A 170 6.95 28.90 -8.03
C ILE A 170 7.63 28.94 -9.40
N ARG A 171 6.89 28.73 -10.50
CA ARG A 171 7.40 28.85 -11.87
C ARG A 171 7.93 30.26 -12.16
N SER A 172 7.22 31.31 -11.73
CA SER A 172 7.63 32.71 -11.99
C SER A 172 8.95 33.09 -11.33
N VAL A 173 9.28 32.47 -10.19
CA VAL A 173 10.56 32.67 -9.50
C VAL A 173 11.68 31.84 -10.13
N ASN A 174 11.35 30.66 -10.67
CA ASN A 174 12.31 29.67 -11.16
C ASN A 174 12.39 29.61 -12.70
N ILE A 175 12.45 30.77 -13.37
CA ILE A 175 12.50 30.84 -14.85
C ILE A 175 13.81 30.27 -15.41
N ARG A 176 14.93 30.45 -14.70
CA ARG A 176 16.27 30.00 -15.12
C ARG A 176 16.58 28.55 -14.73
N TYR A 177 15.86 28.01 -13.74
CA TYR A 177 16.06 26.68 -13.16
C TYR A 177 14.71 25.97 -13.00
N PRO A 178 14.09 25.55 -14.12
CA PRO A 178 12.75 24.96 -14.10
C PRO A 178 12.71 23.62 -13.36
N ASP A 179 13.82 22.92 -13.24
CA ASP A 179 14.02 21.68 -12.48
C ASP A 179 13.84 21.90 -10.98
N VAL A 180 14.49 22.93 -10.44
CA VAL A 180 14.30 23.35 -9.05
C VAL A 180 12.86 23.80 -8.84
N GLY A 181 12.32 24.58 -9.78
CA GLY A 181 10.92 25.03 -9.74
C GLY A 181 9.92 23.87 -9.75
N LEU A 182 10.16 22.84 -10.57
CA LEU A 182 9.31 21.65 -10.65
C LEU A 182 9.33 20.88 -9.34
N LYS A 183 10.51 20.66 -8.76
CA LYS A 183 10.63 19.99 -7.46
C LYS A 183 9.89 20.77 -6.36
N MET A 184 10.14 22.07 -6.27
CA MET A 184 9.46 22.94 -5.30
C MET A 184 7.93 22.94 -5.49
N ALA A 185 7.46 22.85 -6.74
CA ALA A 185 6.02 22.77 -7.04
C ALA A 185 5.41 21.47 -6.51
N TRP A 186 6.07 20.33 -6.70
CA TRP A 186 5.64 19.05 -6.14
C TRP A 186 5.68 19.05 -4.62
N ASP A 187 6.77 19.50 -4.01
CA ASP A 187 6.90 19.59 -2.55
C ASP A 187 5.79 20.45 -1.95
N ARG A 188 5.46 21.59 -2.60
CA ARG A 188 4.39 22.47 -2.14
C ARG A 188 3.00 21.84 -2.27
N LEU A 189 2.77 21.03 -3.31
CA LEU A 189 1.50 20.32 -3.47
C LEU A 189 1.38 19.18 -2.45
N GLU A 190 2.46 18.45 -2.21
CA GLU A 190 2.53 17.41 -1.18
C GLU A 190 2.24 18.00 0.21
N GLU A 191 2.80 19.16 0.54
CA GLU A 191 2.53 19.85 1.81
C GLU A 191 1.04 20.24 1.96
N MET A 192 0.43 20.74 0.88
CA MET A 192 -0.94 21.28 0.93
C MET A 192 -2.03 20.22 0.77
N TYR A 193 -1.74 19.10 0.10
CA TYR A 193 -2.73 18.10 -0.30
C TYR A 193 -2.31 16.66 0.02
N GLY A 194 -1.05 16.41 0.37
CA GLY A 194 -0.49 15.09 0.68
C GLY A 194 -0.75 14.63 2.11
N SER A 195 -1.45 15.41 2.94
CA SER A 195 -1.94 14.91 4.23
C SER A 195 -2.77 13.65 3.98
N PRO A 196 -2.44 12.53 4.65
CA PRO A 196 -3.07 11.25 4.37
C PRO A 196 -4.57 11.28 4.68
N GLU A 197 -5.01 12.14 5.60
CA GLU A 197 -6.43 12.42 5.90
C GLU A 197 -7.12 13.20 4.77
N ALA A 198 -6.42 14.16 4.15
CA ALA A 198 -6.95 14.91 3.01
C ALA A 198 -7.11 14.00 1.79
N VAL A 199 -6.13 13.11 1.56
CA VAL A 199 -6.19 12.09 0.50
C VAL A 199 -7.34 11.11 0.77
N GLU A 200 -7.46 10.58 1.99
CA GLU A 200 -8.59 9.75 2.41
C GLU A 200 -9.93 10.45 2.07
N LYS A 201 -10.15 11.64 2.61
CA LYS A 201 -11.39 12.37 2.40
C LYS A 201 -11.69 12.59 0.91
N ALA A 202 -10.70 12.98 0.11
CA ALA A 202 -10.88 13.21 -1.33
C ALA A 202 -11.30 11.94 -2.07
N LEU A 203 -10.73 10.78 -1.70
CA LEU A 203 -11.11 9.49 -2.27
C LEU A 203 -12.55 9.12 -1.85
N LEU A 204 -12.99 9.45 -0.62
CA LEU A 204 -14.35 9.13 -0.15
C LEU A 204 -15.35 10.02 -0.87
N ASP A 205 -15.05 11.30 -0.99
CA ASP A 205 -15.84 12.26 -1.76
C ASP A 205 -15.99 11.81 -3.21
N LYS A 206 -14.94 11.24 -3.83
CA LYS A 206 -15.02 10.63 -5.18
C LYS A 206 -16.02 9.48 -5.21
N LEU A 207 -16.03 8.61 -4.20
CA LEU A 207 -16.95 7.49 -4.12
C LEU A 207 -18.39 7.92 -3.79
N GLU A 208 -18.57 8.95 -2.97
CA GLU A 208 -19.89 9.50 -2.62
C GLU A 208 -20.56 10.23 -3.77
N LYS A 209 -19.76 10.95 -4.58
CA LYS A 209 -20.25 11.64 -5.79
C LYS A 209 -20.66 10.67 -6.90
N PHE A 210 -20.31 9.38 -6.79
CA PHE A 210 -20.71 8.38 -7.76
C PHE A 210 -22.23 8.18 -7.74
N PRO A 211 -22.90 8.19 -8.91
CA PRO A 211 -24.36 8.09 -8.98
C PRO A 211 -24.87 6.76 -8.40
N LYS A 212 -26.07 6.79 -7.81
CA LYS A 212 -26.72 5.58 -7.26
C LYS A 212 -26.88 4.53 -8.36
N ILE A 213 -26.29 3.36 -8.13
CA ILE A 213 -26.31 2.25 -9.09
C ILE A 213 -27.68 1.55 -9.02
N SER A 214 -28.41 1.53 -10.12
CA SER A 214 -29.58 0.68 -10.30
C SER A 214 -29.15 -0.69 -10.82
N LYS A 215 -29.90 -1.76 -10.52
CA LYS A 215 -29.58 -3.14 -10.91
C LYS A 215 -29.52 -3.39 -12.42
N GLN A 216 -29.94 -2.41 -13.22
CA GLN A 216 -30.06 -2.50 -14.68
C GLN A 216 -28.93 -1.79 -15.45
N ASP A 217 -27.97 -1.18 -14.75
CA ASP A 217 -26.89 -0.43 -15.38
C ASP A 217 -25.54 -1.15 -15.25
N PRO A 218 -25.26 -2.15 -16.09
CA PRO A 218 -24.00 -2.88 -16.04
C PRO A 218 -22.78 -1.99 -16.31
N LEU A 219 -22.95 -0.96 -17.14
CA LEU A 219 -21.92 0.03 -17.43
C LEU A 219 -21.52 0.82 -16.18
N LYS A 220 -22.48 1.24 -15.35
CA LYS A 220 -22.18 1.96 -14.09
C LYS A 220 -21.51 1.06 -13.05
N LEU A 221 -21.78 -0.25 -13.10
CA LEU A 221 -21.11 -1.21 -12.24
C LEU A 221 -19.66 -1.43 -12.68
N GLN A 222 -19.40 -1.41 -14.00
CA GLN A 222 -18.07 -1.41 -14.56
C GLN A 222 -17.30 -0.13 -14.22
N GLU A 223 -17.90 1.04 -14.42
CA GLU A 223 -17.30 2.33 -14.04
C GLU A 223 -16.97 2.41 -12.55
N LEU A 224 -17.80 1.81 -11.69
CA LEU A 224 -17.47 1.66 -10.27
C LEU A 224 -16.25 0.75 -10.07
N GLY A 225 -16.20 -0.39 -10.78
CA GLY A 225 -15.06 -1.31 -10.71
C GLY A 225 -13.77 -0.62 -11.12
N ASP A 226 -13.79 0.13 -12.21
CA ASP A 226 -12.65 0.90 -12.71
C ASP A 226 -12.22 1.98 -11.69
N LEU A 227 -13.19 2.69 -11.10
CA LEU A 227 -12.92 3.66 -10.03
C LEU A 227 -12.30 3.01 -8.79
N LEU A 228 -12.77 1.83 -8.38
CA LEU A 228 -12.19 1.10 -7.25
C LEU A 228 -10.77 0.63 -7.55
N CYS A 229 -10.50 0.21 -8.79
CA CYS A 229 -9.14 -0.11 -9.26
C CYS A 229 -8.22 1.11 -9.27
N GLU A 230 -8.72 2.30 -9.65
CA GLU A 230 -7.95 3.57 -9.57
C GLU A 230 -7.57 3.91 -8.13
N ILE A 231 -8.51 3.75 -7.20
CA ILE A 231 -8.34 4.13 -5.79
C ILE A 231 -7.48 3.12 -5.03
N HIS A 232 -7.50 1.84 -5.42
CA HIS A 232 -6.83 0.75 -4.71
C HIS A 232 -5.34 0.99 -4.40
N PRO A 233 -4.47 1.26 -5.40
CA PRO A 233 -3.05 1.47 -5.15
C PRO A 233 -2.76 2.76 -4.34
N ILE A 234 -3.69 3.72 -4.31
CA ILE A 234 -3.56 4.94 -3.51
C ILE A 234 -3.81 4.62 -2.03
N VAL A 235 -4.84 3.84 -1.73
CA VAL A 235 -5.15 3.40 -0.37
C VAL A 235 -4.02 2.54 0.20
N GLU A 236 -3.37 1.71 -0.61
CA GLU A 236 -2.22 0.89 -0.18
C GLU A 236 -1.03 1.72 0.31
N LYS A 237 -0.91 2.96 -0.18
CA LYS A 237 0.15 3.91 0.23
C LYS A 237 -0.23 4.74 1.45
N LEU A 238 -1.49 4.71 1.91
CA LEU A 238 -1.91 5.43 3.11
C LEU A 238 -1.35 4.79 4.38
N PRO A 239 -1.21 5.54 5.49
CA PRO A 239 -0.89 4.97 6.80
C PRO A 239 -1.88 3.89 7.22
N TYR A 240 -1.38 2.85 7.91
CA TYR A 240 -2.16 1.65 8.25
C TYR A 240 -3.49 1.94 8.98
N HIS A 241 -3.49 2.89 9.91
CA HIS A 241 -4.69 3.28 10.64
C HIS A 241 -5.79 3.89 9.74
N LEU A 242 -5.39 4.59 8.66
CA LEU A 242 -6.34 5.08 7.66
C LEU A 242 -6.77 3.99 6.69
N GLN A 243 -5.91 3.02 6.37
CA GLN A 243 -6.31 1.85 5.56
C GLN A 243 -7.43 1.06 6.24
N GLU A 244 -7.34 0.81 7.54
CA GLU A 244 -8.40 0.11 8.27
C GLU A 244 -9.69 0.92 8.27
N LYS A 245 -9.59 2.21 8.63
CA LYS A 245 -10.71 3.16 8.64
C LYS A 245 -11.37 3.29 7.27
N TRP A 246 -10.59 3.28 6.18
CA TRP A 246 -11.05 3.24 4.80
C TRP A 246 -11.93 2.03 4.53
N ILE A 247 -11.41 0.86 4.88
CA ILE A 247 -12.10 -0.41 4.62
C ILE A 247 -13.42 -0.45 5.40
N TYR A 248 -13.44 0.01 6.65
CA TYR A 248 -14.69 0.15 7.40
C TYR A 248 -15.66 1.13 6.75
N GLN A 249 -15.21 2.32 6.37
CA GLN A 249 -16.10 3.32 5.76
C GLN A 249 -16.65 2.84 4.41
N VAL A 250 -15.84 2.26 3.54
CA VAL A 250 -16.29 1.79 2.21
C VAL A 250 -17.16 0.53 2.30
N LEU A 251 -16.92 -0.34 3.30
CA LEU A 251 -17.77 -1.51 3.57
C LEU A 251 -19.10 -1.13 4.24
N VAL A 252 -19.12 -0.07 5.05
CA VAL A 252 -20.30 0.39 5.81
C VAL A 252 -21.07 1.49 5.06
N HIS A 253 -20.49 2.15 4.05
CA HIS A 253 -21.16 3.24 3.34
C HIS A 253 -22.45 2.77 2.64
N PRO A 254 -23.62 3.37 2.93
CA PRO A 254 -24.92 2.90 2.47
C PRO A 254 -25.23 3.22 0.99
N THR A 255 -24.39 4.00 0.31
CA THR A 255 -24.69 4.50 -1.05
C THR A 255 -24.48 3.49 -2.18
N GLN A 256 -23.97 2.27 -1.90
CA GLN A 256 -23.89 1.20 -2.90
C GLN A 256 -24.42 -0.13 -2.36
N THR A 257 -25.75 -0.23 -2.42
CA THR A 257 -26.60 -1.40 -2.73
C THR A 257 -26.21 -2.79 -2.20
N ARG A 258 -27.24 -3.54 -1.79
CA ARG A 258 -27.33 -5.00 -1.49
C ARG A 258 -26.40 -5.94 -2.27
N VAL A 259 -25.83 -5.55 -3.41
CA VAL A 259 -24.75 -6.24 -4.12
C VAL A 259 -23.51 -6.41 -3.23
N LYS A 260 -23.07 -5.38 -2.50
CA LYS A 260 -21.96 -5.48 -1.52
C LYS A 260 -22.29 -6.46 -0.39
N GLN A 261 -23.51 -6.41 0.15
CA GLN A 261 -23.98 -7.36 1.17
C GLN A 261 -24.07 -8.79 0.64
N ASN A 262 -24.57 -9.01 -0.58
CA ASN A 262 -24.68 -10.34 -1.18
C ASN A 262 -23.33 -10.93 -1.56
N LEU A 263 -22.38 -10.14 -2.07
CA LEU A 263 -21.00 -10.59 -2.31
C LEU A 263 -20.27 -10.87 -0.99
N TRP A 264 -20.41 -9.99 0.01
CA TRP A 264 -19.82 -10.21 1.34
C TRP A 264 -20.40 -11.44 2.05
N LEU A 265 -21.72 -11.66 1.96
CA LEU A 265 -22.37 -12.87 2.48
C LEU A 265 -21.94 -14.12 1.69
N LYS A 266 -21.83 -14.05 0.36
CA LYS A 266 -21.34 -15.16 -0.49
C LYS A 266 -19.87 -15.51 -0.22
N GLY A 267 -19.00 -14.51 -0.01
CA GLY A 267 -17.58 -14.69 0.35
C GLY A 267 -17.41 -15.29 1.74
N LYS A 268 -18.18 -14.81 2.73
CA LYS A 268 -18.22 -15.41 4.07
C LYS A 268 -18.65 -16.87 4.06
N CYS A 269 -19.58 -17.25 3.19
CA CYS A 269 -20.06 -18.63 3.08
C CYS A 269 -19.06 -19.60 2.41
N LYS A 270 -18.07 -19.10 1.65
CA LYS A 270 -17.13 -19.97 0.93
C LYS A 270 -15.78 -20.20 1.62
N GLU A 271 -15.30 -19.26 2.44
CA GLU A 271 -13.88 -19.30 2.85
C GLU A 271 -13.58 -19.21 4.36
N GLY A 272 -14.58 -19.09 5.25
CA GLY A 272 -14.28 -19.05 6.69
C GLY A 272 -13.33 -17.90 7.10
N LEU A 273 -13.41 -16.77 6.38
CA LEU A 273 -12.57 -15.55 6.45
C LEU A 273 -12.56 -14.81 7.81
N LEU A 274 -13.05 -15.41 8.90
CA LEU A 274 -13.06 -14.77 10.23
C LEU A 274 -11.66 -14.51 10.82
N CYS A 275 -10.59 -15.01 10.18
CA CYS A 275 -9.22 -14.92 10.69
C CYS A 275 -8.22 -14.24 9.75
N LEU A 276 -8.65 -13.73 8.59
CA LEU A 276 -7.72 -13.09 7.65
C LEU A 276 -7.56 -11.59 7.97
N PRO A 277 -6.34 -11.03 7.86
CA PRO A 277 -6.12 -9.59 7.97
C PRO A 277 -7.08 -8.84 7.05
N ILE A 278 -7.64 -7.72 7.52
CA ILE A 278 -8.67 -6.94 6.80
C ILE A 278 -8.22 -6.59 5.37
N ARG A 279 -6.92 -6.39 5.16
CA ARG A 279 -6.30 -6.18 3.83
C ARG A 279 -6.40 -7.40 2.90
N GLN A 280 -6.16 -8.61 3.40
CA GLN A 280 -6.30 -9.86 2.63
C GLN A 280 -7.76 -10.08 2.24
N VAL A 281 -8.69 -9.80 3.16
CA VAL A 281 -10.13 -9.86 2.86
C VAL A 281 -10.49 -8.88 1.74
N TRP A 282 -9.93 -7.67 1.75
CA TRP A 282 -10.23 -6.67 0.74
C TRP A 282 -9.64 -6.99 -0.65
N HIS A 283 -8.40 -7.48 -0.73
CA HIS A 283 -7.84 -7.95 -2.02
C HIS A 283 -8.67 -9.09 -2.61
N LEU A 284 -8.97 -10.12 -1.81
CA LEU A 284 -9.80 -11.25 -2.23
C LEU A 284 -11.22 -10.80 -2.64
N GLN A 285 -11.78 -9.81 -1.95
CA GLN A 285 -13.10 -9.27 -2.26
C GLN A 285 -13.08 -8.43 -3.54
N LEU A 286 -12.02 -7.67 -3.79
CA LEU A 286 -11.85 -6.87 -5.01
C LEU A 286 -11.63 -7.80 -6.21
N ASP A 287 -10.76 -8.80 -6.08
CA ASP A 287 -10.52 -9.82 -7.11
C ASP A 287 -11.81 -10.59 -7.43
N PHE A 288 -12.58 -10.99 -6.41
CA PHE A 288 -13.87 -11.65 -6.59
C PHE A 288 -14.91 -10.73 -7.24
N PHE A 289 -14.93 -9.44 -6.88
CA PHE A 289 -15.82 -8.46 -7.51
C PHE A 289 -15.48 -8.26 -8.98
N LEU A 290 -14.20 -8.10 -9.33
CA LEU A 290 -13.75 -7.97 -10.71
C LEU A 290 -14.05 -9.24 -11.53
N GLN A 291 -13.92 -10.41 -10.92
CA GLN A 291 -14.30 -11.68 -11.54
C GLN A 291 -15.82 -11.77 -11.79
N GLU A 292 -16.68 -11.38 -10.84
CA GLU A 292 -18.13 -11.36 -11.06
C GLU A 292 -18.54 -10.30 -12.10
N VAL A 293 -17.93 -9.12 -12.11
CA VAL A 293 -18.18 -8.10 -13.15
C VAL A 293 -17.75 -8.62 -14.53
N GLY A 294 -16.60 -9.30 -14.63
CA GLY A 294 -16.15 -9.93 -15.86
C GLY A 294 -17.10 -11.03 -16.37
N VAL A 295 -17.60 -11.87 -15.46
CA VAL A 295 -18.58 -12.93 -15.79
C VAL A 295 -19.92 -12.33 -16.22
N MET A 296 -20.40 -11.28 -15.54
CA MET A 296 -21.63 -10.56 -15.93
C MET A 296 -21.49 -9.95 -17.32
N ASN A 297 -20.34 -9.34 -17.64
CA ASN A 297 -20.08 -8.73 -18.94
C ASN A 297 -20.02 -9.80 -20.06
N GLN A 298 -19.42 -10.96 -19.79
CA GLN A 298 -19.45 -12.10 -20.71
C GLN A 298 -20.88 -12.61 -20.97
N LEU A 299 -21.73 -12.68 -19.94
CA LEU A 299 -23.13 -13.10 -20.09
C LEU A 299 -23.95 -12.11 -20.94
N MET A 300 -23.72 -10.80 -20.78
CA MET A 300 -24.42 -9.78 -21.57
C MET A 300 -23.96 -9.71 -23.03
N ASN A 301 -22.68 -9.95 -23.30
CA ASN A 301 -22.18 -10.03 -24.67
C ASN A 301 -22.67 -11.28 -25.43
N GLN A 302 -22.92 -12.39 -24.71
CA GLN A 302 -23.52 -13.60 -25.30
C GLN A 302 -25.00 -13.43 -25.63
N THR A 303 -25.76 -12.70 -24.82
CA THR A 303 -27.20 -12.44 -25.06
C THR A 303 -27.43 -11.44 -26.20
N SER A 304 -26.51 -10.50 -26.41
CA SER A 304 -26.55 -9.55 -27.52
C SER A 304 -26.23 -10.19 -28.88
N SER A 305 -25.52 -11.32 -28.90
CA SER A 305 -25.12 -12.02 -30.14
C SER A 305 -26.17 -13.03 -30.63
N SER A 306 -27.21 -13.33 -29.83
CA SER A 306 -28.27 -14.28 -30.21
C SER A 306 -29.53 -13.66 -30.82
N GLU A 307 -29.63 -12.33 -30.93
CA GLU A 307 -30.83 -11.63 -31.43
C GLU A 307 -30.76 -11.15 -32.90
N THR A 308 -29.78 -11.59 -33.68
CA THR A 308 -29.68 -11.22 -35.13
C THR A 308 -29.76 -12.42 -36.05
N LEU A 309 -30.94 -13.04 -36.16
CA LEU A 309 -31.31 -13.92 -37.29
C LEU A 309 -32.83 -13.87 -37.50
N PRO A 310 -33.32 -13.30 -38.62
CA PRO A 310 -34.49 -13.82 -39.31
C PRO A 310 -34.10 -14.94 -40.29
#